data_AF-A0A2V7WXT5-F1
#
_entry.id   AF-A0A2V7WXT5-F1
#
_cell.length_a   1.000
_cell.length_b   1.000
_cell.length_c   1.000
_cell.angle_alpha   90.00
_cell.angle_beta   90.00
_cell.angle_gamma   90.00
#
_symmetry.space_group_name_H-M   'P 1'
#
loop_
_entity.id
_entity.type
_entity.pdbx_description
1 polymer ?
#
loop_
_entity_poly.entity_id
_entity_poly.type
_entity_poly.pdbx_seq_one_letter_code
_entity_poly.pdbx_strand_id
1 'polypeptide(L)'
;MDYAMLSRLQLQSMTDQEDYLKLPAILVGASAAVLPEQLAIWSYPLANADAEQASFNMVTAMMCRIHQSGRLDSLASAASTQITEGIRIYKEILRKHIPAAVPFYPLGMSDVTNSKAPVALGMRSPQQILVAVWRIDGPETVQISGASTDSKLLYRTDLGIKITPGKDALHVEFPRTRMACLIAG
;
A
#
# COMPACT_ATOMS: atom_id res chain seq x y z
N MET A 1 3.72 -18.51 -7.06
CA MET A 1 3.59 -17.65 -8.26
C MET A 1 4.70 -18.06 -9.21
N ASP A 2 4.39 -18.36 -10.46
CA ASP A 2 5.37 -18.85 -11.45
C ASP A 2 5.18 -18.19 -12.82
N TYR A 3 6.28 -18.08 -13.56
CA TYR A 3 6.29 -17.43 -14.88
C TYR A 3 5.67 -18.28 -15.98
N ALA A 4 5.54 -19.60 -15.80
CA ALA A 4 4.84 -20.43 -16.77
C ALA A 4 3.36 -20.01 -16.85
N MET A 5 2.75 -19.73 -15.70
CA MET A 5 1.38 -19.21 -15.64
C MET A 5 1.27 -17.75 -16.08
N LEU A 6 2.16 -16.87 -15.62
CA LEU A 6 2.15 -15.45 -16.01
C LEU A 6 2.43 -15.20 -17.50
N SER A 7 3.03 -16.18 -18.20
CA SER A 7 3.18 -16.12 -19.67
C SER A 7 1.88 -16.34 -20.44
N ARG A 8 0.85 -16.91 -19.79
CA ARG A 8 -0.45 -17.26 -20.39
C ARG A 8 -1.59 -16.45 -19.82
N LEU A 9 -1.48 -16.03 -18.56
CA LEU A 9 -2.50 -15.31 -17.82
C LEU A 9 -2.02 -13.88 -17.55
N GLN A 10 -2.92 -12.93 -17.76
CA GLN A 10 -2.59 -11.52 -17.55
C GLN A 10 -2.42 -11.17 -16.06
N LEU A 11 -3.12 -11.89 -15.17
CA LEU A 11 -3.22 -11.57 -13.75
C LEU A 11 -2.92 -12.79 -12.88
N GLN A 12 -2.32 -12.51 -11.73
CA GLN A 12 -2.12 -13.44 -10.63
C GLN A 12 -2.73 -12.85 -9.36
N SER A 13 -3.67 -13.56 -8.75
CA SER A 13 -4.18 -13.20 -7.41
C SER A 13 -3.05 -13.31 -6.40
N MET A 14 -2.84 -12.28 -5.59
CA MET A 14 -1.75 -12.22 -4.62
C MET A 14 -1.86 -13.29 -3.53
N THR A 15 -3.04 -13.41 -2.91
CA THR A 15 -3.29 -14.31 -1.77
C THR A 15 -4.79 -14.35 -1.44
N ASP A 16 -5.26 -15.44 -0.83
CA ASP A 16 -6.58 -15.55 -0.20
C ASP A 16 -6.59 -15.05 1.27
N GLN A 17 -5.53 -14.37 1.71
CA GLN A 17 -5.44 -13.88 3.09
C GLN A 17 -6.34 -12.65 3.22
N GLU A 18 -7.24 -12.64 4.20
CA GLU A 18 -8.17 -11.52 4.42
C GLU A 18 -7.70 -10.59 5.55
N ASP A 19 -6.76 -11.04 6.39
CA ASP A 19 -6.18 -10.20 7.44
C ASP A 19 -5.32 -9.08 6.82
N TYR A 20 -5.90 -7.88 6.80
CA TYR A 20 -5.29 -6.69 6.21
C TYR A 20 -3.91 -6.37 6.81
N LEU A 21 -3.61 -6.77 8.05
CA LEU A 21 -2.32 -6.52 8.69
C LEU A 21 -1.18 -7.38 8.11
N LYS A 22 -1.50 -8.51 7.49
CA LYS A 22 -0.51 -9.42 6.87
C LYS A 22 -0.24 -9.08 5.41
N LEU A 23 -1.19 -8.41 4.75
CA LEU A 23 -1.10 -8.10 3.33
C LEU A 23 0.14 -7.29 2.92
N PRO A 24 0.63 -6.29 3.70
CA PRO A 24 1.81 -5.52 3.31
C PRO A 24 3.06 -6.39 3.15
N ALA A 25 3.31 -7.31 4.08
CA ALA A 25 4.47 -8.19 4.02
C ALA A 25 4.35 -9.19 2.85
N ILE A 26 3.14 -9.71 2.61
CA ILE A 26 2.86 -10.58 1.46
C ILE A 26 3.08 -9.83 0.15
N LEU A 27 2.62 -8.58 0.05
CA LEU A 27 2.81 -7.72 -1.11
C LEU A 27 4.29 -7.48 -1.40
N VAL A 28 5.09 -7.13 -0.38
CA VAL A 28 6.55 -6.96 -0.51
C VAL A 28 7.21 -8.23 -1.04
N GLY A 29 6.81 -9.41 -0.53
CA GLY A 29 7.28 -10.69 -1.04
C GLY A 29 6.89 -10.96 -2.50
N ALA A 30 5.60 -10.75 -2.81
CA ALA A 30 5.05 -10.99 -4.15
C ALA A 30 5.63 -10.06 -5.21
N SER A 31 5.91 -8.80 -4.86
CA SER A 31 6.50 -7.82 -5.80
C SER A 31 7.91 -8.18 -6.25
N ALA A 32 8.61 -9.06 -5.53
CA ALA A 32 9.92 -9.56 -5.97
C ALA A 32 9.82 -10.56 -7.13
N ALA A 33 8.65 -11.16 -7.37
CA ALA A 33 8.45 -12.22 -8.36
C ALA A 33 7.40 -11.91 -9.43
N VAL A 34 6.50 -10.94 -9.19
CA VAL A 34 5.39 -10.61 -10.10
C VAL A 34 5.41 -9.12 -10.39
N LEU A 35 5.28 -8.78 -11.68
CA LEU A 35 5.21 -7.39 -12.13
C LEU A 35 3.98 -6.69 -11.53
N PRO A 36 4.08 -5.40 -11.12
CA PRO A 36 2.97 -4.68 -10.50
C PRO A 36 1.68 -4.67 -11.33
N GLU A 37 1.79 -4.66 -12.66
CA GLU A 37 0.66 -4.73 -13.58
C GLU A 37 0.11 -6.14 -13.80
N GLN A 38 0.75 -7.20 -13.31
CA GLN A 38 0.21 -8.56 -13.32
C GLN A 38 -0.25 -9.02 -11.93
N LEU A 39 0.17 -8.34 -10.86
CA LEU A 39 -0.20 -8.67 -9.50
C LEU A 39 -1.58 -8.07 -9.14
N ALA A 40 -2.58 -8.93 -9.03
CA ALA A 40 -3.92 -8.55 -8.59
C ALA A 40 -3.99 -8.55 -7.06
N ILE A 41 -4.39 -7.41 -6.49
CA ILE A 41 -4.58 -7.24 -5.06
C ILE A 41 -6.03 -6.87 -4.82
N TRP A 42 -6.67 -7.64 -3.96
CA TRP A 42 -8.06 -7.44 -3.64
C TRP A 42 -8.19 -6.47 -2.46
N SER A 43 -8.97 -5.41 -2.66
CA SER A 43 -9.47 -4.59 -1.58
C SER A 43 -10.63 -5.33 -0.91
N TYR A 44 -10.40 -5.82 0.30
CA TYR A 44 -11.33 -6.61 1.11
C TYR A 44 -11.70 -5.86 2.40
N PRO A 45 -12.59 -4.85 2.33
CA PRO A 45 -13.12 -4.28 3.55
C PRO A 45 -14.02 -5.30 4.25
N LEU A 46 -13.70 -5.58 5.51
CA LEU A 46 -14.50 -6.44 6.39
C LEU A 46 -15.86 -5.77 6.67
N ALA A 47 -16.84 -6.57 7.07
CA ALA A 47 -18.11 -6.03 7.55
C ALA A 47 -17.85 -5.10 8.74
N ASN A 48 -18.48 -3.92 8.74
CA ASN A 48 -18.27 -2.86 9.74
C ASN A 48 -16.83 -2.35 9.84
N ALA A 49 -15.99 -2.51 8.80
CA ALA A 49 -14.66 -1.91 8.78
C ALA A 49 -14.74 -0.41 9.05
N ASP A 50 -13.85 0.08 9.91
CA ASP A 50 -13.71 1.51 10.15
C ASP A 50 -12.89 2.18 9.04
N ALA A 51 -12.76 3.50 9.14
CA ALA A 51 -12.02 4.27 8.15
C ALA A 51 -10.52 3.91 8.13
N GLU A 52 -9.93 3.55 9.28
CA GLU A 52 -8.50 3.22 9.38
C GLU A 52 -8.23 1.90 8.65
N GLN A 53 -9.00 0.87 8.97
CA GLN A 53 -8.93 -0.45 8.35
C GLN A 53 -9.15 -0.37 6.83
N ALA A 54 -10.18 0.38 6.41
CA ALA A 54 -10.45 0.61 4.98
C ALA A 54 -9.26 1.30 4.30
N SER A 55 -8.71 2.35 4.91
CA SER A 55 -7.57 3.06 4.34
C SER A 55 -6.30 2.23 4.30
N PHE A 56 -6.03 1.42 5.33
CA PHE A 56 -4.90 0.51 5.36
C PHE A 56 -4.98 -0.51 4.22
N ASN A 57 -6.14 -1.13 4.05
CA ASN A 57 -6.38 -2.10 3.01
C ASN A 57 -6.24 -1.45 1.62
N MET A 58 -6.77 -0.24 1.44
CA MET A 58 -6.64 0.52 0.20
C MET A 58 -5.21 0.90 -0.14
N VAL A 59 -4.37 1.31 0.82
CA VAL A 59 -2.93 1.54 0.58
C VAL A 59 -2.29 0.29 -0.03
N THR A 60 -2.62 -0.89 0.50
CA THR A 60 -2.11 -2.16 0.00
C THR A 60 -2.60 -2.46 -1.41
N ALA A 61 -3.91 -2.33 -1.65
CA ALA A 61 -4.49 -2.66 -2.94
C ALA A 61 -4.06 -1.73 -4.09
N MET A 62 -3.83 -0.45 -3.78
CA MET A 62 -3.46 0.56 -4.78
C MET A 62 -2.03 0.42 -5.34
N MET A 63 -1.16 -0.36 -4.70
CA MET A 63 0.23 -0.53 -5.14
C MET A 63 0.37 -1.34 -6.44
N CYS A 64 -0.63 -2.16 -6.77
CA CYS A 64 -0.67 -2.98 -7.98
C CYS A 64 -2.08 -2.93 -8.59
N ARG A 65 -2.53 -3.97 -9.29
CA ARG A 65 -3.88 -3.97 -9.87
C ARG A 65 -4.94 -4.24 -8.80
N ILE A 66 -5.66 -3.18 -8.42
CA ILE A 66 -6.79 -3.28 -7.49
C ILE A 66 -7.96 -4.07 -8.07
N HIS A 67 -8.52 -4.97 -7.25
CA HIS A 67 -9.82 -5.61 -7.44
C HIS A 67 -10.69 -5.37 -6.21
N GLN A 68 -11.89 -4.81 -6.36
CA GLN A 68 -12.77 -4.59 -5.21
C GLN A 68 -13.54 -5.87 -4.89
N SER A 69 -13.57 -6.26 -3.62
CA SER A 69 -14.39 -7.36 -3.10
C SER A 69 -14.88 -7.04 -1.69
N GLY A 70 -15.38 -8.04 -0.96
CA GLY A 70 -15.90 -7.89 0.41
C GLY A 70 -17.36 -7.45 0.48
N ARG A 71 -17.78 -7.05 1.69
CA ARG A 71 -19.19 -6.71 2.01
C ARG A 71 -19.46 -5.21 1.88
N LEU A 72 -19.39 -4.71 0.64
CA LEU A 72 -19.62 -3.31 0.31
C LEU A 72 -21.00 -2.80 0.77
N ASP A 73 -21.98 -3.70 0.81
CA ASP A 73 -23.34 -3.47 1.28
C ASP A 73 -23.44 -3.15 2.79
N SER A 74 -22.39 -3.48 3.55
CA SER A 74 -22.36 -3.37 5.02
C SER A 74 -21.27 -2.41 5.53
N LEU A 75 -20.75 -1.54 4.67
CA LEU A 75 -19.71 -0.59 5.05
C LEU A 75 -20.27 0.57 5.86
N ALA A 76 -19.56 0.96 6.90
CA ALA A 76 -19.76 2.25 7.53
C ALA A 76 -19.47 3.37 6.52
N SER A 77 -20.20 4.49 6.63
CA SER A 77 -20.06 5.64 5.72
C SER A 77 -18.61 6.15 5.66
N ALA A 78 -17.92 6.20 6.80
CA ALA A 78 -16.54 6.63 6.87
C ALA A 78 -15.58 5.72 6.10
N ALA A 79 -15.79 4.40 6.11
CA ALA A 79 -14.99 3.45 5.31
C ALA A 79 -15.29 3.57 3.82
N SER A 80 -16.57 3.73 3.45
CA SER A 80 -16.99 3.93 2.06
C SER A 80 -16.34 5.17 1.42
N THR A 81 -16.26 6.28 2.17
CA THR A 81 -15.55 7.49 1.73
C THR A 81 -14.08 7.20 1.42
N GLN A 82 -13.40 6.42 2.27
CA GLN A 82 -11.99 6.10 2.07
C GLN A 82 -11.72 5.19 0.87
N ILE A 83 -12.61 4.24 0.63
CA ILE A 83 -12.54 3.36 -0.54
C ILE A 83 -12.79 4.17 -1.82
N THR A 84 -13.82 5.02 -1.81
CA THR A 84 -14.17 5.87 -2.95
C THR A 84 -13.01 6.79 -3.33
N GLU A 85 -12.40 7.45 -2.33
CA GLU A 85 -11.26 8.34 -2.56
C GLU A 85 -10.02 7.58 -3.04
N GLY A 86 -9.71 6.43 -2.45
CA GLY A 86 -8.62 5.58 -2.91
C GLY A 86 -8.80 5.11 -4.35
N ILE A 87 -10.02 4.68 -4.74
CA ILE A 87 -10.32 4.29 -6.12
C ILE A 87 -10.16 5.49 -7.08
N ARG A 88 -10.58 6.68 -6.67
CA ARG A 88 -10.42 7.91 -7.47
C ARG A 88 -8.94 8.21 -7.71
N ILE A 89 -8.13 8.27 -6.64
CA ILE A 89 -6.67 8.49 -6.70
C ILE A 89 -6.00 7.43 -7.57
N TYR A 90 -6.36 6.16 -7.39
CA TYR A 90 -5.82 5.07 -8.19
C TYR A 90 -6.07 5.28 -9.67
N LYS A 91 -7.32 5.59 -10.06
CA LYS A 91 -7.71 5.75 -11.46
C LYS A 91 -7.08 6.98 -12.12
N GLU A 92 -7.03 8.09 -11.41
CA GLU A 92 -6.63 9.41 -11.95
C GLU A 92 -5.11 9.61 -11.91
N ILE A 93 -4.45 9.08 -10.88
CA ILE A 93 -3.05 9.39 -10.58
C ILE A 93 -2.18 8.15 -10.77
N LEU A 94 -2.47 7.05 -10.09
CA LEU A 94 -1.51 5.95 -9.93
C LEU A 94 -1.48 4.97 -11.12
N ARG A 95 -2.65 4.54 -11.61
CA ARG A 95 -2.81 3.40 -12.53
C ARG A 95 -1.94 3.49 -13.79
N LYS A 96 -1.73 4.70 -14.31
CA LYS A 96 -0.92 4.93 -15.53
C LYS A 96 0.57 4.63 -15.34
N HIS A 97 1.07 4.66 -14.11
CA HIS A 97 2.49 4.45 -13.79
C HIS A 97 2.81 2.99 -13.49
N ILE A 98 1.83 2.21 -13.05
CA ILE A 98 2.00 0.81 -12.62
C ILE A 98 2.70 -0.08 -13.66
N PRO A 99 2.35 -0.04 -14.97
CA PRO A 99 2.99 -0.90 -15.97
C PRO A 99 4.47 -0.61 -16.23
N ALA A 100 4.98 0.55 -15.79
CA ALA A 100 6.39 0.92 -15.93
C ALA A 100 7.08 1.01 -14.56
N ALA A 101 6.42 0.55 -13.49
CA ALA A 101 6.94 0.66 -12.14
C ALA A 101 7.87 -0.51 -11.83
N VAL A 102 9.04 -0.19 -11.26
CA VAL A 102 9.98 -1.15 -10.70
C VAL A 102 9.93 -1.05 -9.17
N PRO A 103 9.68 -2.16 -8.45
CA PRO A 103 9.64 -2.14 -6.99
C PRO A 103 11.04 -1.90 -6.40
N PHE A 104 11.07 -1.20 -5.27
CA PHE A 104 12.25 -1.09 -4.40
C PHE A 104 11.83 -1.20 -2.94
N TYR A 105 12.78 -1.54 -2.06
CA TYR A 105 12.47 -1.99 -0.70
C TYR A 105 13.16 -1.10 0.35
N PRO A 106 12.56 0.05 0.73
CA PRO A 106 13.18 1.01 1.65
C PRO A 106 13.60 0.43 3.00
N LEU A 107 12.88 -0.60 3.47
CA LEU A 107 13.12 -1.29 4.73
C LEU A 107 13.59 -2.75 4.53
N GLY A 108 13.94 -3.13 3.30
CA GLY A 108 14.24 -4.52 2.93
C GLY A 108 13.00 -5.42 2.85
N MET A 109 13.23 -6.74 2.86
CA MET A 109 12.15 -7.73 2.84
C MET A 109 11.44 -7.78 4.19
N SER A 110 10.12 -7.99 4.17
CA SER A 110 9.30 -8.01 5.39
C SER A 110 9.14 -9.41 5.95
N ASP A 111 9.09 -9.50 7.29
CA ASP A 111 8.68 -10.70 8.02
C ASP A 111 7.21 -10.59 8.40
N VAL A 112 6.37 -11.46 7.84
CA VAL A 112 4.92 -11.49 8.07
C VAL A 112 4.55 -11.78 9.52
N THR A 113 5.47 -12.33 10.31
CA THR A 113 5.25 -12.67 11.73
C THR A 113 5.65 -11.55 12.69
N ASN A 114 6.39 -10.54 12.22
CA ASN A 114 6.90 -9.47 13.05
C ASN A 114 5.99 -8.23 13.01
N SER A 115 4.99 -8.17 13.90
CA SER A 115 4.07 -7.02 13.97
C SER A 115 4.72 -5.73 14.53
N LYS A 116 5.96 -5.80 15.04
CA LYS A 116 6.69 -4.62 15.56
C LYS A 116 7.51 -3.92 14.49
N ALA A 117 7.88 -4.61 13.41
CA ALA A 117 8.56 -4.00 12.29
C ALA A 117 7.55 -3.27 11.39
N PRO A 118 7.79 -1.99 11.03
CA PRO A 118 7.02 -1.35 9.96
C PRO A 118 7.33 -2.00 8.62
N VAL A 119 6.40 -1.88 7.68
CA VAL A 119 6.56 -2.36 6.30
C VAL A 119 6.60 -1.16 5.37
N ALA A 120 7.41 -1.23 4.32
CA ALA A 120 7.41 -0.24 3.26
C ALA A 120 7.69 -0.87 1.90
N LEU A 121 7.02 -0.37 0.87
CA LEU A 121 7.25 -0.76 -0.52
C LEU A 121 7.28 0.49 -1.38
N GLY A 122 8.34 0.64 -2.15
CA GLY A 122 8.49 1.69 -3.15
C GLY A 122 8.18 1.15 -4.55
N MET A 123 7.60 1.99 -5.40
CA MET A 123 7.37 1.77 -6.82
C MET A 123 7.95 2.96 -7.58
N ARG A 124 8.94 2.71 -8.45
CA ARG A 124 9.56 3.75 -9.29
C ARG A 124 9.18 3.56 -10.74
N SER A 125 8.42 4.51 -11.28
CA SER A 125 8.22 4.66 -12.73
C SER A 125 9.08 5.80 -13.26
N PRO A 126 9.21 5.98 -14.59
CA PRO A 126 9.99 7.08 -15.14
C PRO A 126 9.46 8.48 -14.79
N GLN A 127 8.20 8.62 -14.39
CA GLN A 127 7.56 9.90 -14.09
C GLN A 127 7.12 10.09 -12.63
N GLN A 128 7.20 9.04 -11.80
CA GLN A 128 6.64 9.05 -10.46
C GLN A 128 7.36 8.06 -9.56
N ILE A 129 7.70 8.49 -8.34
CA ILE A 129 8.05 7.60 -7.23
C ILE A 129 6.86 7.55 -6.27
N LEU A 130 6.39 6.34 -5.98
CA LEU A 130 5.34 6.08 -5.00
C LEU A 130 5.92 5.22 -3.88
N VAL A 131 5.67 5.58 -2.62
CA VAL A 131 6.09 4.77 -1.47
C VAL A 131 4.89 4.54 -0.57
N ALA A 132 4.56 3.28 -0.34
CA ALA A 132 3.62 2.87 0.68
C ALA A 132 4.36 2.56 1.98
N VAL A 133 3.78 3.00 3.09
CA VAL A 133 4.33 2.80 4.44
C VAL A 133 3.20 2.32 5.35
N TRP A 134 3.44 1.24 6.07
CA TRP A 134 2.49 0.66 7.01
C TRP A 134 3.12 0.56 8.40
N ARG A 135 2.49 1.20 9.39
CA ARG A 135 2.75 0.97 10.80
C ARG A 135 1.76 -0.10 11.29
N ILE A 136 2.28 -1.24 11.73
CA ILE A 136 1.49 -2.28 12.41
C ILE A 136 1.40 -1.95 13.90
N ASP A 137 2.13 -2.64 14.78
CA ASP A 137 2.16 -2.42 16.24
C ASP A 137 3.50 -1.84 16.71
N GLY A 138 4.28 -1.29 15.77
CA GLY A 138 5.63 -0.76 15.96
C GLY A 138 5.69 0.71 16.41
N PRO A 139 6.90 1.30 16.35
CA PRO A 139 7.14 2.69 16.72
C PRO A 139 6.26 3.69 15.95
N GLU A 140 6.03 4.84 16.56
CA GLU A 140 5.23 5.94 16.00
C GLU A 140 5.83 6.53 14.72
N THR A 141 7.16 6.62 14.68
CA THR A 141 7.91 7.18 13.55
C THR A 141 8.57 6.09 12.75
N VAL A 142 8.39 6.11 11.43
CA VAL A 142 9.06 5.24 10.47
C VAL A 142 10.00 6.08 9.60
N GLN A 143 11.26 5.66 9.50
CA GLN A 143 12.25 6.31 8.65
C GLN A 143 12.33 5.62 7.29
N ILE A 144 12.10 6.37 6.21
CA ILE A 144 12.08 5.86 4.84
C ILE A 144 13.24 6.46 4.06
N SER A 145 14.19 5.61 3.68
CA SER A 145 15.29 5.98 2.79
C SER A 145 14.89 5.81 1.33
N GLY A 146 15.42 6.65 0.43
CA GLY A 146 15.19 6.55 -1.01
C GLY A 146 13.86 7.15 -1.52
N ALA A 147 13.12 7.84 -0.65
CA ALA A 147 12.05 8.76 -1.04
C ALA A 147 12.63 10.18 -1.26
N SER A 148 12.02 10.97 -2.15
CA SER A 148 12.40 12.38 -2.34
C SER A 148 12.06 13.20 -1.10
N THR A 149 12.88 14.20 -0.75
CA THR A 149 12.56 15.15 0.33
C THR A 149 11.34 16.02 0.01
N ASP A 150 11.01 16.16 -1.28
CA ASP A 150 9.84 16.92 -1.76
C ASP A 150 8.56 16.08 -1.84
N SER A 151 8.62 14.83 -1.36
CA SER A 151 7.47 13.92 -1.42
C SER A 151 6.29 14.46 -0.60
N LYS A 152 5.09 14.21 -1.09
CA LYS A 152 3.83 14.63 -0.48
C LYS A 152 3.00 13.42 -0.07
N LEU A 153 2.24 13.59 0.99
CA LEU A 153 1.25 12.61 1.42
C LEU A 153 0.11 12.60 0.39
N LEU A 154 0.01 11.51 -0.37
CA LEU A 154 -1.00 11.36 -1.42
C LEU A 154 -2.30 10.76 -0.86
N TYR A 155 -2.16 9.79 0.04
CA TYR A 155 -3.27 9.12 0.72
C TYR A 155 -2.73 8.59 2.05
N ARG A 156 -3.29 8.80 3.22
CA ARG A 156 -4.52 9.47 3.59
C ARG A 156 -4.19 10.74 4.37
N THR A 157 -4.82 11.87 4.04
CA THR A 157 -4.46 13.21 4.56
C THR A 157 -5.23 13.64 5.81
N ASP A 158 -6.32 12.96 6.16
CA ASP A 158 -7.28 13.36 7.21
C ASP A 158 -7.15 12.58 8.53
N LEU A 159 -6.18 11.66 8.68
CA LEU A 159 -5.97 10.91 9.93
C LEU A 159 -4.80 11.40 10.80
N GLY A 160 -4.22 12.55 10.45
CA GLY A 160 -3.10 13.13 11.23
C GLY A 160 -1.75 12.45 11.00
N ILE A 161 -1.58 11.65 9.95
CA ILE A 161 -0.27 11.16 9.51
C ILE A 161 0.55 12.36 9.02
N LYS A 162 1.78 12.50 9.52
CA LYS A 162 2.67 13.60 9.10
C LYS A 162 3.90 13.04 8.42
N ILE A 163 4.40 13.78 7.44
CA ILE A 163 5.69 13.53 6.81
C ILE A 163 6.60 14.72 7.06
N THR A 164 7.83 14.45 7.51
CA THR A 164 8.85 15.48 7.72
C THR A 164 10.15 15.09 7.02
N PRO A 165 10.80 16.02 6.29
CA PRO A 165 12.08 15.74 5.66
C PRO A 165 13.18 15.65 6.73
N GLY A 166 14.00 14.60 6.65
CA GLY A 166 15.25 14.44 7.38
C GLY A 166 16.45 14.60 6.46
N LYS A 167 17.67 14.52 7.02
CA LYS A 167 18.93 14.79 6.30
C LYS A 167 19.16 13.86 5.09
N ASP A 168 18.70 12.60 5.17
CA ASP A 168 18.83 11.58 4.11
C ASP A 168 17.63 10.59 4.06
N ALA A 169 16.57 10.90 4.81
CA ALA A 169 15.40 10.03 4.95
C ALA A 169 14.15 10.87 5.15
N LEU A 170 13.00 10.35 4.75
CA LEU A 170 11.69 10.89 5.09
C LEU A 170 11.20 10.25 6.38
N HIS A 171 10.77 11.05 7.35
CA HIS A 171 10.14 10.55 8.57
C HIS A 171 8.62 10.57 8.41
N VAL A 172 7.98 9.43 8.66
CA VAL A 172 6.53 9.28 8.64
C VAL A 172 6.05 9.02 10.06
N GLU A 173 5.29 9.96 10.61
CA GLU A 173 4.70 9.89 11.94
C GLU A 173 3.25 9.43 11.84
N PHE A 174 2.94 8.33 12.52
CA PHE A 174 1.60 7.75 12.58
C PHE A 174 1.02 7.91 13.99
N PRO A 175 -0.02 8.72 14.22
CA PRO A 175 -0.53 8.97 15.58
C PRO A 175 -1.12 7.73 16.27
N ARG A 176 -1.47 6.69 15.50
CA ARG A 176 -1.99 5.40 16.01
C ARG A 176 -1.30 4.24 15.32
N THR A 177 -1.38 3.06 15.95
CA THR A 177 -0.99 1.78 15.35
C THR A 177 -1.96 1.39 14.23
N ARG A 178 -1.53 0.48 13.34
CA ARG A 178 -2.36 -0.07 12.25
C ARG A 178 -2.85 0.98 11.28
N MET A 179 -1.96 1.91 10.96
CA MET A 179 -2.17 2.97 9.99
C MET A 179 -1.24 2.78 8.79
N ALA A 180 -1.65 3.31 7.65
CA ALA A 180 -0.85 3.27 6.44
C ALA A 180 -1.02 4.54 5.61
N CYS A 181 -0.03 4.82 4.78
CA CYS A 181 -0.09 5.90 3.81
C CYS A 181 0.66 5.57 2.52
N LEU A 182 0.30 6.31 1.46
CA LEU A 182 0.98 6.49 0.20
C LEU A 182 1.59 7.89 0.16
N ILE A 183 2.86 7.91 -0.21
CA ILE A 183 3.68 9.10 -0.37
C ILE A 183 4.11 9.14 -1.84
N ALA A 184 3.96 10.30 -2.48
CA ALA A 184 4.27 10.51 -3.89
C ALA A 184 5.28 11.66 -4.03
N GLY A 185 6.35 11.43 -4.79
CA GLY A 185 7.40 12.42 -5.09
C GLY A 185 7.78 12.44 -6.57
#